data_AF-A0A3C1LJ14-F1
#
_entry.id   AF-A0A3C1LJ14-F1
#
_cell.length_a   1.000
_cell.length_b   1.000
_cell.length_c   1.000
_cell.angle_alpha   90.00
_cell.angle_beta   90.00
_cell.angle_gamma   90.00
#
_symmetry.space_group_name_H-M   'P 1'
#
loop_
_entity.id
_entity.type
_entity.pdbx_description
1 polymer ?
#
loop_
_entity_poly.entity_id
_entity_poly.type
_entity_poly.pdbx_seq_one_letter_code
_entity_poly.pdbx_strand_id
1 'polypeptide(L)'
;PAPANTNGEDIFITGNFEGAQGGADWSGGGNNTFKLNRIAGTNCYFIAATFSSSTEFKITRGDWGKRIQNENGQDVDNLRWNGQAVQQITVRNWSDRVVLAPPALPTSMIQSGFVTVTVDLPTDYSNTDNYYLVRRGGNLNDRSNPLVLVTGTTRKMVGKVPKDQAAEYLVVKNVSTSIGVNVFGIQQAAKWDGISNPINIALDKFSDQGPFITIPTSLFLVGGATPGGWNNPVPVPSQQFTSRGNNVFDITIALSTGSAYLILPVNGSWAEKFGGSSKTGGPLVYQGPDIPSPDVNGNYKITVNLNTSSYSVVRQ
;
A
#
# COMPACT_ATOMS: atom_id res chain seq x y z
N PRO A 1 4.35 -1.71 -9.19
CA PRO A 1 5.62 -1.00 -9.45
C PRO A 1 6.60 -1.92 -10.18
N ALA A 2 7.51 -1.35 -10.99
CA ALA A 2 8.60 -2.04 -11.65
C ALA A 2 9.91 -1.90 -10.85
N PRO A 3 10.84 -2.85 -10.95
CA PRO A 3 12.08 -2.82 -10.18
C PRO A 3 12.99 -1.68 -10.64
N ALA A 4 13.89 -1.19 -9.78
CA ALA A 4 14.72 0.00 -10.08
C ALA A 4 15.58 -0.16 -11.35
N ASN A 5 16.06 -1.38 -11.62
CA ASN A 5 16.82 -1.73 -12.83
C ASN A 5 15.96 -1.84 -14.11
N THR A 6 14.69 -1.42 -14.07
CA THR A 6 13.88 -1.15 -15.26
C THR A 6 14.39 0.09 -16.01
N ASN A 7 15.10 1.01 -15.32
CA ASN A 7 15.76 2.16 -15.93
C ASN A 7 14.85 3.05 -16.80
N GLY A 8 13.55 3.10 -16.48
CA GLY A 8 12.56 3.90 -17.20
C GLY A 8 12.23 3.41 -18.62
N GLU A 9 12.62 2.17 -18.96
CA GLU A 9 12.31 1.57 -20.26
C GLU A 9 10.82 1.28 -20.44
N ASP A 10 10.43 1.15 -21.71
CA ASP A 10 9.07 0.77 -22.07
C ASP A 10 8.71 -0.62 -21.56
N ILE A 11 7.47 -0.75 -21.09
CA ILE A 11 6.89 -2.01 -20.63
C ILE A 11 5.65 -2.28 -21.48
N PHE A 12 5.41 -3.55 -21.79
CA PHE A 12 4.28 -4.02 -22.58
C PHE A 12 3.56 -5.14 -21.85
N ILE A 13 2.29 -5.33 -22.18
CA ILE A 13 1.59 -6.59 -21.96
C ILE A 13 1.47 -7.33 -23.31
N THR A 14 1.57 -8.65 -23.26
CA THR A 14 1.36 -9.55 -24.41
C THR A 14 0.53 -10.72 -23.94
N GLY A 15 -0.40 -11.23 -24.76
CA GLY A 15 -1.38 -12.19 -24.28
C GLY A 15 -2.36 -12.66 -25.34
N ASN A 16 -3.41 -13.36 -24.89
CA ASN A 16 -4.46 -13.94 -25.74
C ASN A 16 -5.55 -12.95 -26.20
N PHE A 17 -5.26 -11.65 -26.14
CA PHE A 17 -6.18 -10.57 -26.50
C PHE A 17 -5.67 -9.74 -27.69
N GLU A 18 -4.43 -9.97 -28.12
CA GLU A 18 -3.78 -9.15 -29.15
C GLU A 18 -4.38 -9.41 -30.53
N GLY A 19 -4.78 -10.65 -30.80
CA GLY A 19 -5.47 -11.09 -32.02
C GLY A 19 -6.77 -10.33 -32.26
N ALA A 20 -7.53 -10.05 -31.21
CA ALA A 20 -8.76 -9.28 -31.29
C ALA A 20 -8.54 -7.80 -31.69
N GLN A 21 -7.30 -7.32 -31.64
CA GLN A 21 -6.90 -5.95 -31.99
C GLN A 21 -6.02 -5.91 -33.25
N GLY A 22 -6.07 -6.96 -34.09
CA GLY A 22 -5.33 -7.03 -35.35
C GLY A 22 -3.85 -7.40 -35.23
N GLY A 23 -3.40 -7.85 -34.04
CA GLY A 23 -2.07 -8.41 -33.81
C GLY A 23 -2.04 -9.94 -33.86
N ALA A 24 -0.91 -10.54 -33.50
CA ALA A 24 -0.84 -11.96 -33.16
C ALA A 24 -0.87 -12.10 -31.63
N ASP A 25 -1.67 -13.05 -31.12
CA ASP A 25 -1.63 -13.39 -29.70
C ASP A 25 -0.24 -13.84 -29.28
N TRP A 26 0.15 -13.47 -28.06
CA TRP A 26 1.45 -13.83 -27.49
C TRP A 26 2.65 -13.34 -28.31
N SER A 27 2.56 -12.12 -28.83
CA SER A 27 3.58 -11.48 -29.66
C SER A 27 4.96 -11.34 -28.98
N GLY A 28 5.01 -11.33 -27.64
CA GLY A 28 6.22 -11.03 -26.86
C GLY A 28 6.34 -9.57 -26.44
N GLY A 29 5.43 -8.72 -26.90
CA GLY A 29 5.43 -7.28 -26.67
C GLY A 29 5.96 -6.50 -27.86
N GLY A 30 6.20 -5.20 -27.67
CA GLY A 30 6.66 -4.30 -28.72
C GLY A 30 5.53 -3.71 -29.58
N ASN A 31 4.29 -4.17 -29.38
CA ASN A 31 3.11 -3.52 -29.95
C ASN A 31 2.73 -2.27 -29.14
N ASN A 32 2.77 -1.10 -29.77
CA ASN A 32 2.45 0.18 -29.13
C ASN A 32 1.02 0.25 -28.57
N THR A 33 0.07 -0.51 -29.10
CA THR A 33 -1.29 -0.62 -28.55
C THR A 33 -1.29 -1.16 -27.11
N PHE A 34 -0.29 -1.99 -26.79
CA PHE A 34 -0.18 -2.70 -25.52
C PHE A 34 0.99 -2.25 -24.67
N LYS A 35 1.58 -1.11 -25.04
CA LYS A 35 2.59 -0.41 -24.25
C LYS A 35 1.95 0.24 -23.04
N LEU A 36 2.51 0.00 -21.86
CA LEU A 36 2.11 0.65 -20.63
C LEU A 36 2.68 2.07 -20.58
N ASN A 37 1.85 2.98 -20.09
CA ASN A 37 2.21 4.36 -19.82
C ASN A 37 2.92 4.44 -18.47
N ARG A 38 4.12 5.03 -18.46
CA ARG A 38 4.86 5.28 -17.22
C ARG A 38 4.23 6.45 -16.45
N ILE A 39 4.07 6.28 -15.15
CA ILE A 39 3.67 7.36 -14.25
C ILE A 39 4.92 8.20 -13.93
N ALA A 40 4.91 9.47 -14.35
CA ALA A 40 6.03 10.40 -14.19
C ALA A 40 6.52 10.48 -12.73
N GLY A 41 7.84 10.55 -12.56
CA GLY A 41 8.47 10.60 -11.24
C GLY A 41 8.45 9.28 -10.44
N THR A 42 7.92 8.20 -11.01
CA THR A 42 7.81 6.91 -10.32
C THR A 42 8.38 5.75 -11.16
N ASN A 43 8.40 4.56 -10.56
CA ASN A 43 8.60 3.29 -11.28
C ASN A 43 7.29 2.55 -11.50
N CYS A 44 6.15 3.24 -11.54
CA CYS A 44 4.85 2.65 -11.81
C CYS A 44 4.44 2.86 -13.26
N TYR A 45 3.66 1.90 -13.78
CA TYR A 45 3.19 1.86 -15.17
C TYR A 45 1.72 1.44 -15.17
N PHE A 46 0.94 1.91 -16.15
CA PHE A 46 -0.47 1.56 -16.29
C PHE A 46 -0.86 1.41 -17.76
N ILE A 47 -1.88 0.59 -18.02
CA ILE A 47 -2.56 0.51 -19.31
C ILE A 47 -4.05 0.32 -19.04
N ALA A 48 -4.88 0.98 -19.85
CA ALA A 48 -6.30 0.67 -19.92
C ALA A 48 -6.50 -0.32 -21.07
N ALA A 49 -7.04 -1.49 -20.77
CA ALA A 49 -7.31 -2.54 -21.74
C ALA A 49 -8.67 -3.16 -21.47
N THR A 50 -9.33 -3.64 -22.53
CA THR A 50 -10.60 -4.37 -22.40
C THR A 50 -10.28 -5.86 -22.31
N PHE A 51 -10.57 -6.45 -21.15
CA PHE A 51 -10.30 -7.85 -20.87
C PHE A 51 -11.56 -8.63 -20.55
N SER A 52 -11.52 -9.92 -20.85
CA SER A 52 -12.51 -10.91 -20.47
C SER A 52 -12.00 -11.72 -19.26
N SER A 53 -12.87 -12.51 -18.64
CA SER A 53 -12.46 -13.42 -17.54
C SER A 53 -11.49 -14.53 -17.99
N SER A 54 -11.36 -14.76 -19.29
CA SER A 54 -10.37 -15.68 -19.89
C SER A 54 -9.07 -14.99 -20.32
N THR A 55 -8.93 -13.67 -20.11
CA THR A 55 -7.71 -12.97 -20.51
C THR A 55 -6.52 -13.41 -19.67
N GLU A 56 -5.49 -13.87 -20.37
CA GLU A 56 -4.18 -14.23 -19.84
C GLU A 56 -3.11 -13.40 -20.54
N PHE A 57 -2.09 -13.00 -19.78
CA PHE A 57 -1.07 -12.11 -20.27
C PHE A 57 0.25 -12.25 -19.53
N LYS A 58 1.32 -11.82 -20.19
CA LYS A 58 2.66 -11.64 -19.62
C LYS A 58 3.04 -10.18 -19.73
N ILE A 59 3.88 -9.72 -18.81
CA ILE A 59 4.51 -8.41 -18.88
C ILE A 59 5.93 -8.57 -19.42
N THR A 60 6.34 -7.71 -20.35
CA THR A 60 7.68 -7.71 -20.95
C THR A 60 8.21 -6.29 -21.13
N ARG A 61 9.50 -6.15 -21.43
CA ARG A 61 10.08 -4.90 -21.97
C ARG A 61 10.19 -4.91 -23.49
N GLY A 62 9.17 -5.50 -24.14
CA GLY A 62 9.01 -5.51 -25.60
C GLY A 62 9.58 -6.75 -26.30
N ASP A 63 10.03 -7.74 -25.53
CA ASP A 63 10.60 -8.98 -26.07
C ASP A 63 10.48 -10.13 -25.05
N TRP A 64 10.35 -11.37 -25.51
CA TRP A 64 10.24 -12.57 -24.67
C TRP A 64 11.49 -12.86 -23.82
N GLY A 65 12.66 -12.43 -24.29
CA GLY A 65 13.92 -12.43 -23.52
C GLY A 65 13.94 -11.40 -22.39
N LYS A 66 12.99 -10.46 -22.35
CA LYS A 66 12.87 -9.39 -21.36
C LYS A 66 11.56 -9.45 -20.57
N ARG A 67 11.11 -10.66 -20.25
CA ARG A 67 9.85 -10.91 -19.54
C ARG A 67 10.02 -10.85 -18.02
N ILE A 68 8.89 -10.73 -17.33
CA ILE A 68 8.88 -10.73 -15.87
C ILE A 68 9.36 -12.07 -15.28
N GLN A 69 10.06 -11.95 -14.16
CA GLN A 69 10.48 -13.06 -13.32
C GLN A 69 10.07 -12.81 -11.87
N ASN A 70 10.04 -13.88 -11.07
CA ASN A 70 9.80 -13.81 -9.63
C ASN A 70 11.02 -13.25 -8.86
N GLU A 71 10.91 -13.22 -7.54
CA GLU A 71 11.95 -12.69 -6.63
C GLU A 71 13.28 -13.47 -6.70
N ASN A 72 13.25 -14.71 -7.19
CA ASN A 72 14.41 -15.59 -7.33
C ASN A 72 14.99 -15.61 -8.76
N GLY A 73 14.48 -14.77 -9.68
CA GLY A 73 14.89 -14.79 -11.08
C GLY A 73 14.38 -16.00 -11.86
N GLN A 74 13.32 -16.65 -11.39
CA GLN A 74 12.65 -17.72 -12.13
C GLN A 74 11.50 -17.15 -12.96
N ASP A 75 11.22 -17.80 -14.08
CA ASP A 75 10.05 -17.45 -14.88
C ASP A 75 8.76 -17.70 -14.09
N VAL A 76 7.73 -16.90 -14.36
CA VAL A 76 6.42 -16.99 -13.70
C VAL A 76 5.35 -17.52 -14.66
N ASP A 77 4.27 -18.07 -14.15
CA ASP A 77 3.13 -18.41 -15.00
C ASP A 77 2.50 -17.15 -15.64
N ASN A 78 1.66 -17.36 -16.64
CA ASN A 78 0.87 -16.29 -17.23
C ASN A 78 -0.06 -15.66 -16.18
N LEU A 79 -0.12 -14.34 -16.16
CA LEU A 79 -1.01 -13.58 -15.29
C LEU A 79 -2.42 -13.67 -15.85
N ARG A 80 -3.41 -13.80 -14.97
CA ARG A 80 -4.82 -13.85 -15.35
C ARG A 80 -5.54 -12.59 -14.89
N TRP A 81 -6.41 -12.07 -15.74
CA TRP A 81 -7.28 -10.96 -15.37
C TRP A 81 -8.22 -11.36 -14.23
N ASN A 82 -8.29 -10.54 -13.17
CA ASN A 82 -9.07 -10.86 -11.97
C ASN A 82 -10.53 -10.35 -11.98
N GLY A 83 -10.97 -9.72 -13.09
CA GLY A 83 -12.33 -9.20 -13.24
C GLY A 83 -12.65 -7.91 -12.49
N GLN A 84 -11.68 -7.32 -11.77
CA GLN A 84 -11.87 -6.06 -11.04
C GLN A 84 -11.61 -4.84 -11.92
N ALA A 85 -12.14 -3.66 -11.57
CA ALA A 85 -11.89 -2.45 -12.36
C ALA A 85 -10.38 -2.09 -12.47
N VAL A 86 -9.58 -2.51 -11.49
CA VAL A 86 -8.12 -2.35 -11.46
C VAL A 86 -7.48 -3.64 -10.94
N GLN A 87 -6.43 -4.11 -11.60
CA GLN A 87 -5.56 -5.16 -11.10
C GLN A 87 -4.14 -4.61 -10.92
N GLN A 88 -3.68 -4.57 -9.66
CA GLN A 88 -2.33 -4.14 -9.35
C GLN A 88 -1.36 -5.30 -9.49
N ILE A 89 -0.25 -5.05 -10.17
CA ILE A 89 0.82 -6.04 -10.39
C ILE A 89 2.14 -5.42 -9.99
N THR A 90 2.93 -6.18 -9.24
CA THR A 90 4.31 -5.82 -8.94
C THR A 90 5.23 -6.68 -9.76
N VAL A 91 6.02 -6.04 -10.62
CA VAL A 91 7.10 -6.70 -11.34
C VAL A 91 8.29 -6.78 -10.38
N ARG A 92 8.81 -8.00 -10.18
CA ARG A 92 9.91 -8.26 -9.25
C ARG A 92 11.25 -8.19 -9.96
N ASN A 93 11.40 -8.94 -11.04
CA ASN A 93 12.63 -9.02 -11.83
C ASN A 93 12.34 -9.12 -13.33
N TRP A 94 13.39 -8.98 -14.13
CA TRP A 94 13.38 -9.14 -15.59
C TRP A 94 14.37 -10.23 -15.98
N SER A 95 14.00 -11.07 -16.95
CA SER A 95 14.81 -12.22 -17.39
C SER A 95 16.19 -11.88 -17.98
N ASP A 96 16.39 -10.64 -18.41
CA ASP A 96 17.65 -10.13 -18.97
C ASP A 96 18.37 -9.13 -18.05
N ARG A 97 17.95 -9.01 -16.78
CA ARG A 97 18.58 -8.12 -15.81
C ARG A 97 19.14 -8.90 -14.63
N VAL A 98 20.09 -8.27 -13.94
CA VAL A 98 20.52 -8.73 -12.62
C VAL A 98 19.30 -8.79 -11.71
N VAL A 99 19.09 -9.94 -11.10
CA VAL A 99 18.00 -10.15 -10.13
C VAL A 99 18.20 -9.21 -8.95
N LEU A 100 17.28 -8.25 -8.78
CA LEU A 100 17.19 -7.44 -7.59
C LEU A 100 16.50 -8.29 -6.53
N ALA A 101 17.29 -8.89 -5.65
CA ALA A 101 16.74 -9.54 -4.47
C ALA A 101 15.93 -8.48 -3.69
N PRO A 102 14.69 -8.80 -3.26
CA PRO A 102 14.07 -8.04 -2.17
C PRO A 102 15.06 -7.98 -1.00
N PRO A 103 14.93 -7.02 -0.05
CA PRO A 103 15.53 -7.21 1.26
C PRO A 103 15.06 -8.60 1.74
N ALA A 104 15.96 -9.57 1.72
CA ALA A 104 15.58 -10.95 1.95
C ALA A 104 15.02 -10.99 3.36
N LEU A 105 13.75 -11.36 3.49
CA LEU A 105 13.25 -11.72 4.80
C LEU A 105 14.10 -12.91 5.26
N PRO A 106 14.60 -12.91 6.52
CA PRO A 106 15.37 -14.03 7.03
C PRO A 106 14.57 -15.31 6.79
N THR A 107 15.21 -16.34 6.23
CA THR A 107 14.54 -17.62 5.92
C THR A 107 13.94 -18.26 7.17
N SER A 108 14.52 -17.98 8.35
CA SER A 108 13.96 -18.38 9.66
C SER A 108 12.58 -17.77 9.96
N MET A 109 12.18 -16.70 9.27
CA MET A 109 10.88 -16.04 9.40
C MET A 109 9.86 -16.52 8.36
N ILE A 110 10.26 -17.40 7.44
CA ILE A 110 9.41 -18.00 6.42
C ILE A 110 9.33 -19.51 6.71
N GLN A 111 8.23 -19.94 7.34
CA GLN A 111 8.07 -21.33 7.75
C GLN A 111 6.63 -21.81 7.49
N SER A 112 6.49 -23.06 7.05
CA SER A 112 5.18 -23.72 6.93
C SER A 112 4.46 -23.72 8.29
N GLY A 113 3.15 -23.47 8.28
CA GLY A 113 2.32 -23.32 9.48
C GLY A 113 2.35 -21.93 10.13
N PHE A 114 3.24 -21.04 9.68
CA PHE A 114 3.35 -19.68 10.20
C PHE A 114 2.95 -18.63 9.15
N VAL A 115 2.51 -17.47 9.62
CA VAL A 115 2.41 -16.25 8.83
C VAL A 115 3.56 -15.34 9.20
N THR A 116 4.24 -14.79 8.19
CA THR A 116 5.29 -13.80 8.37
C THR A 116 4.64 -12.44 8.57
N VAL A 117 5.07 -11.71 9.61
CA VAL A 117 4.58 -10.38 9.95
C VAL A 117 5.72 -9.39 9.77
N THR A 118 5.55 -8.43 8.87
CA THR A 118 6.46 -7.30 8.71
C THR A 118 5.95 -6.11 9.51
N VAL A 119 6.85 -5.37 10.13
CA VAL A 119 6.54 -4.24 11.02
C VAL A 119 7.27 -3.02 10.50
N ASP A 120 6.54 -1.96 10.16
CA ASP A 120 7.12 -0.64 9.90
C ASP A 120 7.18 0.13 11.23
N LEU A 121 8.41 0.40 11.69
CA LEU A 121 8.71 0.99 12.99
C LEU A 121 8.61 2.51 12.97
N PRO A 122 8.34 3.15 14.12
CA PRO A 122 8.32 4.60 14.22
C PRO A 122 9.74 5.19 14.02
N THR A 123 9.83 6.51 13.77
CA THR A 123 11.13 7.17 13.51
C THR A 123 12.05 7.21 14.73
N ASP A 124 11.48 7.17 15.92
CA ASP A 124 12.13 7.25 17.23
C ASP A 124 12.29 5.88 17.89
N TYR A 125 12.17 4.78 17.12
CA TYR A 125 12.40 3.45 17.63
C TYR A 125 13.85 3.28 18.13
N SER A 126 14.03 2.46 19.17
CA SER A 126 15.35 2.10 19.69
C SER A 126 15.87 0.84 19.00
N ASN A 127 17.11 0.88 18.52
CA ASN A 127 17.80 -0.28 17.94
C ASN A 127 18.49 -1.16 19.00
N THR A 128 18.49 -0.76 20.28
CA THR A 128 18.97 -1.57 21.41
C THR A 128 17.85 -2.32 22.11
N ASP A 129 16.59 -1.95 21.83
CA ASP A 129 15.42 -2.60 22.38
C ASP A 129 15.09 -3.91 21.65
N ASN A 130 14.47 -4.84 22.39
CA ASN A 130 13.92 -6.07 21.84
C ASN A 130 12.42 -5.92 21.59
N TYR A 131 11.95 -6.45 20.47
CA TYR A 131 10.55 -6.35 20.06
C TYR A 131 9.96 -7.74 19.82
N TYR A 132 8.68 -7.90 20.13
CA TYR A 132 7.99 -9.18 20.09
C TYR A 132 6.57 -9.04 19.54
N LEU A 133 6.10 -10.09 18.87
CA LEU A 133 4.69 -10.28 18.54
C LEU A 133 3.99 -11.01 19.69
N VAL A 134 2.93 -10.41 20.22
CA VAL A 134 2.13 -11.01 21.30
C VAL A 134 0.66 -11.02 20.92
N ARG A 135 -0.07 -12.08 21.31
CA ARG A 135 -1.51 -12.17 21.02
C ARG A 135 -2.25 -11.09 21.81
N ARG A 136 -3.14 -10.36 21.13
CA ARG A 136 -4.05 -9.39 21.76
C ARG A 136 -4.91 -10.09 22.82
N GLY A 137 -5.00 -9.50 24.01
CA GLY A 137 -5.69 -10.10 25.16
C GLY A 137 -4.93 -11.24 25.85
N GLY A 138 -3.74 -11.60 25.36
CA GLY A 138 -2.87 -12.61 25.96
C GLY A 138 -1.85 -12.03 26.94
N ASN A 139 -0.86 -12.85 27.30
CA ASN A 139 0.26 -12.42 28.15
C ASN A 139 1.20 -11.49 27.37
N LEU A 140 1.21 -10.19 27.70
CA LEU A 140 2.08 -9.20 27.07
C LEU A 140 3.58 -9.39 27.42
N ASN A 141 3.90 -10.26 28.39
CA ASN A 141 5.26 -10.69 28.68
C ASN A 141 5.71 -11.91 27.86
N ASP A 142 4.90 -12.39 26.91
CA ASP A 142 5.31 -13.46 26.00
C ASP A 142 6.47 -12.97 25.10
N ARG A 143 7.54 -13.76 25.02
CA ARG A 143 8.77 -13.50 24.27
C ARG A 143 9.04 -14.57 23.20
N SER A 144 8.07 -15.45 22.95
CA SER A 144 8.19 -16.59 22.04
C SER A 144 8.30 -16.20 20.57
N ASN A 145 7.82 -15.02 20.18
CA ASN A 145 7.82 -14.54 18.79
C ASN A 145 8.63 -13.23 18.66
N PRO A 146 9.98 -13.29 18.71
CA PRO A 146 10.82 -12.12 18.55
C PRO A 146 10.74 -11.54 17.14
N LEU A 147 10.88 -10.23 17.05
CA LEU A 147 11.07 -9.49 15.81
C LEU A 147 12.55 -9.24 15.57
N VAL A 148 12.96 -9.31 14.31
CA VAL A 148 14.34 -9.02 13.88
C VAL A 148 14.33 -7.93 12.80
N LEU A 149 15.35 -7.07 12.81
CA LEU A 149 15.50 -6.05 11.77
C LEU A 149 15.74 -6.73 10.41
N VAL A 150 15.00 -6.29 9.40
CA VAL A 150 15.20 -6.75 8.02
C VAL A 150 16.50 -6.15 7.52
N THR A 151 17.44 -7.01 7.10
CA THR A 151 18.75 -6.61 6.60
C THR A 151 18.62 -5.60 5.46
N GLY A 152 19.42 -4.54 5.49
CA GLY A 152 19.37 -3.47 4.50
C GLY A 152 18.21 -2.47 4.68
N THR A 153 17.43 -2.62 5.75
CA THR A 153 16.43 -1.63 6.16
C THR A 153 16.81 -0.97 7.47
N THR A 154 16.32 0.24 7.70
CA THR A 154 16.56 0.98 8.95
C THR A 154 15.35 1.04 9.86
N ARG A 155 14.15 0.66 9.38
CA ARG A 155 12.89 0.81 10.12
C ARG A 155 11.90 -0.32 9.86
N LYS A 156 12.39 -1.45 9.33
CA LYS A 156 11.53 -2.60 9.06
C LYS A 156 11.98 -3.81 9.86
N MET A 157 11.08 -4.32 10.68
CA MET A 157 11.28 -5.59 11.38
C MET A 157 10.40 -6.68 10.81
N VAL A 158 10.76 -7.92 11.11
CA VAL A 158 10.01 -9.10 10.68
C VAL A 158 10.00 -10.14 11.79
N GLY A 159 8.87 -10.80 11.94
CA GLY A 159 8.69 -11.96 12.80
C GLY A 159 7.74 -12.94 12.14
N LYS A 160 7.37 -13.97 12.88
CA LYS A 160 6.36 -14.93 12.46
C LYS A 160 5.49 -15.33 13.64
N VAL A 161 4.26 -15.69 13.35
CA VAL A 161 3.30 -16.22 14.32
C VAL A 161 2.51 -17.36 13.69
N PRO A 162 1.94 -18.29 14.47
CA PRO A 162 1.11 -19.36 13.92
C PRO A 162 -0.03 -18.81 13.06
N LYS A 163 -0.35 -19.52 11.98
CA LYS A 163 -1.54 -19.22 11.16
C LYS A 163 -2.81 -19.42 11.99
N ASP A 164 -3.45 -18.33 12.36
CA ASP A 164 -4.73 -18.31 13.08
C ASP A 164 -5.52 -17.06 12.65
N GLN A 165 -6.66 -17.26 11.97
CA GLN A 165 -7.52 -16.16 11.50
C GLN A 165 -8.30 -15.48 12.63
N ALA A 166 -8.40 -16.11 13.80
CA ALA A 166 -9.03 -15.55 14.99
C ALA A 166 -8.04 -14.78 15.88
N ALA A 167 -6.73 -14.91 15.65
CA ALA A 167 -5.72 -14.20 16.41
C ALA A 167 -5.41 -12.82 15.80
N GLU A 168 -5.21 -11.86 16.70
CA GLU A 168 -4.61 -10.56 16.41
C GLU A 168 -3.31 -10.46 17.19
N TYR A 169 -2.25 -9.96 16.56
CA TYR A 169 -0.94 -9.83 17.18
C TYR A 169 -0.51 -8.37 17.27
N LEU A 170 -0.15 -7.96 18.48
CA LEU A 170 0.42 -6.65 18.81
C LEU A 170 1.94 -6.70 18.71
N VAL A 171 2.57 -5.56 18.50
CA VAL A 171 4.01 -5.40 18.69
C VAL A 171 4.27 -4.83 20.08
N VAL A 172 5.12 -5.48 20.86
CA VAL A 172 5.53 -5.04 22.20
C VAL A 172 7.04 -4.84 22.25
N LYS A 173 7.48 -3.76 22.90
CA LYS A 173 8.88 -3.36 23.09
C LYS A 173 9.32 -3.61 24.53
N ASN A 174 10.40 -4.36 24.75
CA ASN A 174 11.08 -4.69 26.03
C ASN A 174 10.20 -5.27 27.16
N VAL A 175 9.16 -4.56 27.59
CA VAL A 175 8.29 -4.79 28.75
C VAL A 175 6.81 -4.82 28.33
N SER A 176 5.95 -5.46 29.12
CA SER A 176 4.54 -5.74 28.78
C SER A 176 3.63 -4.53 28.50
N THR A 177 4.09 -3.29 28.73
CA THR A 177 3.23 -2.10 28.66
C THR A 177 3.51 -1.17 27.48
N SER A 178 4.62 -1.36 26.76
CA SER A 178 4.96 -0.55 25.58
C SER A 178 4.49 -1.26 24.31
N ILE A 179 3.31 -0.88 23.84
CA ILE A 179 2.61 -1.48 22.70
C ILE A 179 2.70 -0.53 21.50
N GLY A 180 2.90 -1.08 20.31
CA GLY A 180 2.85 -0.35 19.06
C GLY A 180 1.47 0.27 18.81
N VAL A 181 1.44 1.58 18.59
CA VAL A 181 0.22 2.37 18.36
C VAL A 181 0.37 3.24 17.12
N ASN A 182 -0.75 3.71 16.58
CA ASN A 182 -0.74 4.78 15.60
C ASN A 182 -0.64 6.17 16.27
N VAL A 183 -0.65 7.23 15.46
CA VAL A 183 -0.50 8.62 15.91
C VAL A 183 -1.57 9.07 16.93
N PHE A 184 -2.72 8.41 16.95
CA PHE A 184 -3.84 8.67 17.86
C PHE A 184 -3.75 7.85 19.17
N GLY A 185 -2.72 7.04 19.34
CA GLY A 185 -2.59 6.12 20.48
C GLY A 185 -3.43 4.84 20.34
N ILE A 186 -3.99 4.54 19.16
CA ILE A 186 -4.78 3.34 18.92
C ILE A 186 -3.84 2.16 18.65
N GLN A 187 -4.00 1.09 19.42
CA GLN A 187 -3.23 -0.14 19.28
C GLN A 187 -3.37 -0.76 17.89
N GLN A 188 -2.24 -0.91 17.22
CA GLN A 188 -2.19 -1.58 15.93
C GLN A 188 -2.00 -3.08 16.14
N ALA A 189 -2.60 -3.88 15.26
CA ALA A 189 -2.44 -5.32 15.28
C ALA A 189 -2.36 -5.89 13.88
N ALA A 190 -1.61 -6.98 13.74
CA ALA A 190 -1.63 -7.82 12.57
C ALA A 190 -2.70 -8.91 12.73
N LYS A 191 -3.56 -9.06 11.72
CA LYS A 191 -4.54 -10.16 11.63
C LYS A 191 -4.37 -10.85 10.29
N TRP A 192 -4.28 -12.17 10.31
CA TRP A 192 -4.18 -12.93 9.07
C TRP A 192 -5.57 -13.15 8.47
N ASP A 193 -5.72 -12.83 7.18
CA ASP A 193 -6.95 -12.98 6.41
C ASP A 193 -7.15 -14.40 5.84
N GLY A 194 -6.21 -15.31 6.08
CA GLY A 194 -6.22 -16.67 5.51
C GLY A 194 -5.48 -16.82 4.19
N ILE A 195 -5.04 -15.70 3.59
CA ILE A 195 -4.55 -15.66 2.22
C ILE A 195 -3.18 -14.98 2.16
N SER A 196 -3.08 -13.77 2.70
CA SER A 196 -1.92 -12.89 2.60
C SER A 196 -0.73 -13.38 3.44
N ASN A 197 0.46 -13.48 2.85
CA ASN A 197 1.71 -13.75 3.56
C ASN A 197 2.89 -13.17 2.75
N PRO A 198 3.67 -12.21 3.27
CA PRO A 198 3.58 -11.63 4.62
C PRO A 198 2.38 -10.70 4.81
N ILE A 199 1.97 -10.52 6.07
CA ILE A 199 1.11 -9.41 6.48
C ILE A 199 1.95 -8.27 7.07
N ASN A 200 1.39 -7.06 7.14
CA ASN A 200 2.09 -5.87 7.62
C ASN A 200 1.35 -5.19 8.77
N ILE A 201 2.11 -4.61 9.69
CA ILE A 201 1.65 -3.66 10.69
C ILE A 201 2.53 -2.41 10.61
N ALA A 202 1.90 -1.24 10.58
CA ALA A 202 2.58 0.04 10.59
C ALA A 202 2.38 0.73 11.94
N LEU A 203 3.45 1.22 12.54
CA LEU A 203 3.45 1.88 13.84
C LEU A 203 3.92 3.32 13.69
N ASP A 204 3.21 4.25 14.34
CA ASP A 204 3.65 5.65 14.44
C ASP A 204 4.44 5.90 15.71
N LYS A 205 4.10 5.21 16.81
CA LYS A 205 4.71 5.35 18.13
C LYS A 205 4.56 4.07 18.96
N PHE A 206 5.19 4.05 20.14
CA PHE A 206 4.83 3.14 21.22
C PHE A 206 3.99 3.86 22.29
N SER A 207 3.13 3.13 23.00
CA SER A 207 2.15 3.67 23.95
C SER A 207 2.76 4.42 25.15
N ASP A 208 4.04 4.20 25.44
CA ASP A 208 4.82 4.90 26.47
C ASP A 208 5.43 6.22 25.98
N GLN A 209 5.33 6.54 24.68
CA GLN A 209 6.00 7.67 24.03
C GLN A 209 5.01 8.76 23.57
N GLY A 210 4.08 9.16 24.46
CA GLY A 210 3.18 10.29 24.21
C GLY A 210 3.93 11.62 23.96
N PRO A 211 3.28 12.67 23.43
CA PRO A 211 1.82 12.84 23.29
C PRO A 211 1.24 12.23 22.01
N PHE A 212 -0.06 11.93 22.05
CA PHE A 212 -0.87 11.49 20.90
C PHE A 212 -1.67 12.66 20.32
N ILE A 213 -2.06 12.54 19.05
CA ILE A 213 -2.96 13.49 18.41
C ILE A 213 -4.40 13.14 18.80
N THR A 214 -5.21 14.16 19.09
CA THR A 214 -6.64 13.99 19.37
C THR A 214 -7.34 13.42 18.13
N ILE A 215 -8.15 12.38 18.30
CA ILE A 215 -8.91 11.79 17.20
C ILE A 215 -9.89 12.85 16.64
N PRO A 216 -9.76 13.23 15.36
CA PRO A 216 -10.67 14.19 14.74
C PRO A 216 -12.11 13.69 14.71
N THR A 217 -13.06 14.58 15.01
CA THR A 217 -14.51 14.32 14.89
C THR A 217 -15.07 14.77 13.55
N SER A 218 -14.28 15.48 12.75
CA SER A 218 -14.60 15.95 11.39
C SER A 218 -13.37 15.88 10.51
N LEU A 219 -13.57 15.68 9.21
CA LEU A 219 -12.53 15.71 8.19
C LEU A 219 -13.01 16.51 6.97
N PHE A 220 -12.08 17.19 6.30
CA PHE A 220 -12.32 18.03 5.14
C PHE A 220 -11.30 17.70 4.05
N LEU A 221 -11.72 17.64 2.79
CA LEU A 221 -10.83 17.39 1.66
C LEU A 221 -10.42 18.72 1.05
N VAL A 222 -9.12 19.01 0.91
CA VAL A 222 -8.60 20.22 0.27
C VAL A 222 -7.59 19.84 -0.80
N GLY A 223 -7.56 20.50 -1.95
CA GLY A 223 -6.59 20.14 -2.98
C GLY A 223 -6.92 20.65 -4.36
N GLY A 224 -5.90 20.86 -5.20
CA GLY A 224 -6.08 21.26 -6.60
C GLY A 224 -6.89 20.24 -7.43
N ALA A 225 -6.97 18.99 -6.97
CA ALA A 225 -7.82 17.96 -7.56
C ALA A 225 -9.32 18.12 -7.21
N THR A 226 -9.67 18.94 -6.22
CA THR A 226 -11.03 19.11 -5.70
C THR A 226 -11.70 20.36 -6.29
N PRO A 227 -13.03 20.48 -6.30
CA PRO A 227 -13.74 21.65 -6.84
C PRO A 227 -13.32 22.98 -6.20
N GLY A 228 -13.04 22.99 -4.90
CA GLY A 228 -12.58 24.15 -4.14
C GLY A 228 -11.09 24.48 -4.30
N GLY A 229 -10.33 23.63 -4.99
CA GLY A 229 -8.88 23.80 -5.14
C GLY A 229 -8.14 23.80 -3.80
N TRP A 230 -7.02 24.52 -3.75
CA TRP A 230 -6.23 24.73 -2.53
C TRP A 230 -6.79 25.83 -1.60
N ASN A 231 -8.05 26.26 -1.79
CA ASN A 231 -8.67 27.23 -0.89
C ASN A 231 -8.95 26.60 0.48
N ASN A 232 -8.63 27.34 1.54
CA ASN A 232 -8.88 26.94 2.92
C ASN A 232 -9.42 28.17 3.68
N PRO A 233 -10.69 28.19 4.14
CA PRO A 233 -11.60 27.05 4.26
C PRO A 233 -12.12 26.51 2.92
N VAL A 234 -12.40 25.20 2.89
CA VAL A 234 -13.01 24.53 1.75
C VAL A 234 -14.52 24.77 1.72
N PRO A 235 -15.17 24.68 0.54
CA PRO A 235 -16.62 24.74 0.44
C PRO A 235 -17.30 23.62 1.25
N VAL A 236 -18.18 23.99 2.17
CA VAL A 236 -19.03 23.06 2.92
C VAL A 236 -20.48 23.17 2.45
N PRO A 237 -21.23 22.05 2.39
CA PRO A 237 -20.85 20.70 2.84
C PRO A 237 -20.11 19.86 1.79
N SER A 238 -19.87 20.38 0.57
CA SER A 238 -19.40 19.57 -0.57
C SER A 238 -18.00 18.96 -0.42
N GLN A 239 -17.14 19.51 0.44
CA GLN A 239 -15.81 18.99 0.75
C GLN A 239 -15.64 18.54 2.22
N GLN A 240 -16.76 18.31 2.93
CA GLN A 240 -16.74 17.73 4.27
C GLN A 240 -17.06 16.23 4.20
N PHE A 241 -16.28 15.42 4.91
CA PHE A 241 -16.57 13.99 5.02
C PHE A 241 -17.77 13.74 5.94
N THR A 242 -18.53 12.70 5.61
CA THR A 242 -19.59 12.15 6.46
C THR A 242 -19.01 11.07 7.37
N SER A 243 -19.19 11.21 8.69
CA SER A 243 -18.81 10.16 9.63
C SER A 243 -19.70 8.93 9.50
N ARG A 244 -19.10 7.75 9.51
CA ARG A 244 -19.76 6.44 9.63
C ARG A 244 -19.83 5.95 11.07
N GLY A 245 -19.33 6.75 12.03
CA GLY A 245 -19.03 6.29 13.39
C GLY A 245 -17.74 5.45 13.43
N ASN A 246 -17.33 5.09 14.64
CA ASN A 246 -16.13 4.27 14.90
C ASN A 246 -14.87 4.76 14.17
N ASN A 247 -14.64 6.09 14.14
CA ASN A 247 -13.49 6.73 13.50
C ASN A 247 -13.33 6.45 11.99
N VAL A 248 -14.43 6.16 11.29
CA VAL A 248 -14.47 5.98 9.83
C VAL A 248 -15.26 7.12 9.18
N PHE A 249 -14.76 7.64 8.07
CA PHE A 249 -15.32 8.79 7.36
C PHE A 249 -15.35 8.55 5.85
N ASP A 250 -16.43 8.94 5.19
CA ASP A 250 -16.59 8.82 3.74
C ASP A 250 -16.88 10.17 3.09
N ILE A 251 -16.38 10.37 1.88
CA ILE A 251 -16.86 11.44 0.98
C ILE A 251 -16.97 10.87 -0.43
N THR A 252 -17.96 11.32 -1.19
CA THR A 252 -18.05 11.09 -2.63
C THR A 252 -17.92 12.44 -3.33
N ILE A 253 -16.89 12.59 -4.15
CA ILE A 253 -16.53 13.88 -4.74
C ILE A 253 -15.93 13.73 -6.13
N ALA A 254 -16.17 14.73 -6.98
CA ALA A 254 -15.47 14.87 -8.25
C ALA A 254 -13.98 15.20 -8.01
N LEU A 255 -13.09 14.36 -8.55
CA LEU A 255 -11.65 14.61 -8.57
C LEU A 255 -11.18 14.82 -10.02
N SER A 256 -10.32 15.81 -10.21
CA SER A 256 -9.58 16.01 -11.45
C SER A 256 -8.20 15.34 -11.40
N THR A 257 -7.65 14.99 -12.56
CA THR A 257 -6.32 14.40 -12.71
C THR A 257 -5.21 15.45 -12.65
N GLY A 258 -3.97 15.00 -12.41
CA GLY A 258 -2.77 15.84 -12.60
C GLY A 258 -2.49 16.82 -11.46
N SER A 259 -3.21 16.70 -10.34
CA SER A 259 -3.00 17.46 -9.12
C SER A 259 -2.92 16.55 -7.89
N ALA A 260 -3.13 17.09 -6.70
CA ALA A 260 -3.10 16.38 -5.43
C ALA A 260 -4.13 16.97 -4.43
N TYR A 261 -4.29 16.30 -3.29
CA TYR A 261 -5.15 16.74 -2.21
C TYR A 261 -4.64 16.27 -0.84
N LEU A 262 -5.14 16.89 0.21
CA LEU A 262 -4.90 16.60 1.62
C LEU A 262 -6.23 16.46 2.36
N ILE A 263 -6.16 15.90 3.55
CA ILE A 263 -7.31 15.77 4.45
C ILE A 263 -7.03 16.58 5.71
N LEU A 264 -7.91 17.53 6.04
CA LEU A 264 -7.77 18.41 7.19
C LEU A 264 -8.75 17.98 8.29
N PRO A 265 -8.35 17.95 9.57
CA PRO A 265 -9.26 17.74 10.69
C PRO A 265 -10.06 19.00 11.06
N VAL A 266 -9.55 20.18 10.72
CA VAL A 266 -10.18 21.47 11.01
C VAL A 266 -10.25 22.30 9.73
N ASN A 267 -11.46 22.64 9.28
CA ASN A 267 -11.64 23.51 8.11
C ASN A 267 -11.13 24.92 8.44
N GLY A 268 -10.39 25.52 7.51
CA GLY A 268 -9.74 26.82 7.71
C GLY A 268 -8.35 26.74 8.37
N SER A 269 -7.86 25.55 8.74
CA SER A 269 -6.55 25.37 9.38
C SER A 269 -5.62 24.48 8.58
N TRP A 270 -4.35 24.86 8.52
CA TRP A 270 -3.25 24.06 7.95
C TRP A 270 -2.37 23.42 9.03
N ALA A 271 -2.67 23.65 10.31
CA ALA A 271 -1.84 23.22 11.43
C ALA A 271 -1.69 21.70 11.50
N GLU A 272 -2.78 20.99 11.22
CA GLU A 272 -2.82 19.53 11.15
C GLU A 272 -3.35 19.12 9.79
N LYS A 273 -2.71 18.13 9.19
CA LYS A 273 -3.10 17.58 7.89
C LYS A 273 -2.72 16.12 7.80
N PHE A 274 -3.47 15.39 6.99
CA PHE A 274 -3.19 14.01 6.64
C PHE A 274 -2.98 13.90 5.14
N GLY A 275 -1.96 13.12 4.81
CA GLY A 275 -1.50 12.88 3.45
C GLY A 275 -1.32 11.39 3.16
N GLY A 276 -0.71 11.09 2.03
CA GLY A 276 -0.51 9.72 1.57
C GLY A 276 0.20 9.68 0.22
N SER A 277 0.79 8.54 -0.13
CA SER A 277 1.63 8.41 -1.33
C SER A 277 0.97 7.69 -2.49
N SER A 278 -0.30 7.25 -2.34
CA SER A 278 -0.98 6.37 -3.28
C SER A 278 -2.29 6.97 -3.79
N LYS A 279 -2.53 6.89 -5.11
CA LYS A 279 -3.75 7.42 -5.74
C LYS A 279 -5.01 6.64 -5.36
N THR A 280 -4.86 5.36 -5.02
CA THR A 280 -5.98 4.43 -4.82
C THR A 280 -6.22 4.08 -3.35
N GLY A 281 -5.34 4.52 -2.45
CA GLY A 281 -5.40 4.15 -1.03
C GLY A 281 -4.09 3.57 -0.50
N GLY A 282 -3.97 3.57 0.82
CA GLY A 282 -2.78 3.15 1.54
C GLY A 282 -2.72 3.79 2.93
N PRO A 283 -1.52 3.87 3.52
CA PRO A 283 -1.31 4.54 4.80
C PRO A 283 -1.71 6.01 4.75
N LEU A 284 -2.54 6.43 5.69
CA LEU A 284 -2.86 7.82 5.97
C LEU A 284 -1.81 8.36 6.93
N VAL A 285 -1.03 9.33 6.48
CA VAL A 285 0.16 9.81 7.19
C VAL A 285 -0.11 11.19 7.77
N TYR A 286 -0.01 11.32 9.10
CA TYR A 286 -0.07 12.62 9.78
C TYR A 286 1.13 13.49 9.35
N GLN A 287 0.87 14.73 8.96
CA GLN A 287 1.85 15.62 8.32
C GLN A 287 2.52 15.00 7.07
N GLY A 288 1.80 14.07 6.43
CA GLY A 288 2.26 13.38 5.24
C GLY A 288 2.28 14.27 3.98
N PRO A 289 2.85 13.75 2.89
CA PRO A 289 2.83 14.42 1.59
C PRO A 289 1.42 14.43 1.00
N ASP A 290 1.18 15.34 0.06
CA ASP A 290 -0.09 15.43 -0.66
C ASP A 290 -0.43 14.09 -1.35
N ILE A 291 -1.69 13.68 -1.21
CA ILE A 291 -2.22 12.48 -1.86
C ILE A 291 -2.35 12.78 -3.36
N PRO A 292 -1.66 12.04 -4.23
CA PRO A 292 -1.77 12.26 -5.66
C PRO A 292 -3.20 11.93 -6.13
N SER A 293 -3.73 12.77 -7.02
CA SER A 293 -5.06 12.56 -7.62
C SER A 293 -5.12 11.29 -8.49
N PRO A 294 -6.31 10.70 -8.68
CA PRO A 294 -6.52 9.62 -9.65
C PRO A 294 -6.10 10.00 -11.07
N ASP A 295 -5.87 8.99 -11.90
CA ASP A 295 -5.45 9.16 -13.30
C ASP A 295 -6.58 9.49 -14.27
N VAL A 296 -7.84 9.47 -13.80
CA VAL A 296 -9.01 9.77 -14.62
C VAL A 296 -9.91 10.74 -13.88
N ASN A 297 -10.44 11.75 -14.59
CA ASN A 297 -11.45 12.64 -14.02
C ASN A 297 -12.71 11.81 -13.70
N GLY A 298 -13.32 12.06 -12.55
CA GLY A 298 -14.55 11.36 -12.23
C GLY A 298 -14.98 11.56 -10.79
N ASN A 299 -16.09 10.90 -10.45
CA ASN A 299 -16.58 10.85 -9.09
C ASN A 299 -15.90 9.71 -8.35
N TYR A 300 -15.38 9.98 -7.16
CA TYR A 300 -14.65 9.03 -6.35
C TYR A 300 -15.21 9.00 -4.94
N LYS A 301 -15.38 7.79 -4.41
CA LYS A 301 -15.58 7.57 -2.98
C LYS A 301 -14.20 7.47 -2.32
N ILE A 302 -13.94 8.38 -1.38
CA ILE A 302 -12.79 8.31 -0.48
C ILE A 302 -13.29 7.86 0.89
N THR A 303 -12.67 6.82 1.43
CA THR A 303 -12.91 6.34 2.80
C THR A 303 -11.64 6.53 3.61
N VAL A 304 -11.77 7.13 4.79
CA VAL A 304 -10.71 7.29 5.78
C VAL A 304 -11.04 6.45 7.01
N ASN A 305 -10.10 5.64 7.47
CA ASN A 305 -10.22 4.86 8.70
C ASN A 305 -9.06 5.23 9.62
N LEU A 306 -9.36 5.96 10.70
CA LEU A 306 -8.35 6.41 11.65
C LEU A 306 -7.92 5.31 12.64
N ASN A 307 -8.68 4.22 12.77
CA ASN A 307 -8.26 3.09 13.61
C ASN A 307 -7.04 2.37 13.03
N THR A 308 -6.99 2.29 11.70
CA THR A 308 -5.90 1.65 10.94
C THR A 308 -4.95 2.66 10.29
N SER A 309 -5.15 3.96 10.54
CA SER A 309 -4.45 5.05 9.84
C SER A 309 -4.33 4.80 8.34
N SER A 310 -5.47 4.62 7.67
CA SER A 310 -5.51 4.29 6.24
C SER A 310 -6.61 5.02 5.50
N TYR A 311 -6.45 5.18 4.19
CA TYR A 311 -7.49 5.64 3.28
C TYR A 311 -7.62 4.73 2.06
N SER A 312 -8.78 4.78 1.40
CA SER A 312 -9.03 4.13 0.10
C SER A 312 -9.77 5.08 -0.83
N VAL A 313 -9.49 4.98 -2.13
CA VAL A 313 -10.08 5.82 -3.17
C VAL A 313 -10.62 4.92 -4.26
N VAL A 314 -11.94 4.92 -4.45
CA VAL A 314 -12.65 4.02 -5.38
C VAL A 314 -13.52 4.86 -6.32
N ARG A 315 -13.34 4.68 -7.63
CA ARG A 315 -14.18 5.35 -8.64
C ARG A 315 -15.64 4.89 -8.50
N GLN A 316 -16.58 5.80 -8.68
CA GLN A 316 -18.02 5.52 -8.71
C GLN A 316 -18.53 5.41 -10.16
#